data_AF-A0A925HV78-F1
#
_entry.id   AF-A0A925HV78-F1
#
_cell.length_a   1.000
_cell.length_b   1.000
_cell.length_c   1.000
_cell.angle_alpha   90.00
_cell.angle_beta   90.00
_cell.angle_gamma   90.00
#
_symmetry.space_group_name_H-M   'P 1'
#
loop_
_entity.id
_entity.type
_entity.pdbx_description
1 polymer ?
#
loop_
_entity_poly.entity_id
_entity_poly.type
_entity_poly.pdbx_seq_one_letter_code
_entity_poly.pdbx_strand_id
1 'polypeptide(L)'
;MKKFNILFPLICLIVISCTTRQKTSESLELPREWKFQTGDNPEFSKPDFLDQEWKTINVDSYWETQGYAGYDGISWYRTKVVIPSSLKKNNTTLKTVRISLGQIDDVDEAYLNGKKIGETMGWDTQRTYLVPFDLIEWDKENTLSIRVSDMGGNGGMHGGIYSISNVRLSDIVILKTNDKPSEFKSSDLKFDKTLLFNFKVPVEKMEGTIHVKVYDAVSKAVLFKNEDHIVVGSKADSVYRISVQLKEPSTCKIDYLITSNALADTLKFSTLLAYNPATRANEHFEYPAIKYSVPGKIMPFELGNIEFGGYLYERLNANLTQRLLKIDETGILECYYNRPGKQTWVGEYTGKYLHAASRVWHSTHNAQLKTQMDRIVDILIGCQNEDGYL
;
A
#
# COMPACT_ATOMS: atom_id res chain seq x y z
N MET A 1 27.13 79.31 39.62
CA MET A 1 26.05 78.38 40.03
C MET A 1 25.56 77.65 38.78
N LYS A 2 25.84 76.35 38.68
CA LYS A 2 25.54 75.49 37.52
C LYS A 2 24.07 75.04 37.58
N LYS A 3 23.33 75.21 36.48
CA LYS A 3 21.94 74.72 36.32
C LYS A 3 21.96 73.23 36.00
N PHE A 4 21.26 72.43 36.80
CA PHE A 4 21.03 71.00 36.56
C PHE A 4 19.73 70.83 35.77
N ASN A 5 19.81 70.29 34.55
CA ASN A 5 18.65 69.84 33.78
C ASN A 5 18.38 68.38 34.16
N ILE A 6 17.19 68.09 34.69
CA ILE A 6 16.71 66.74 34.99
C ILE A 6 16.01 66.21 33.74
N LEU A 7 16.56 65.15 33.16
CA LEU A 7 16.01 64.42 32.01
C LEU A 7 15.02 63.37 32.54
N PHE A 8 13.73 63.47 32.18
CA PHE A 8 12.73 62.42 32.43
C PHE A 8 12.88 61.32 31.35
N PRO A 9 13.02 60.03 31.69
CA PRO A 9 13.00 58.97 30.69
C PRO A 9 11.55 58.67 30.29
N LEU A 10 11.30 58.74 28.98
CA LEU A 10 10.07 58.35 28.30
C LEU A 10 9.93 56.82 28.36
N ILE A 11 8.98 56.30 29.13
CA ILE A 11 8.65 54.87 29.14
C ILE A 11 7.77 54.58 27.92
N CYS A 12 8.36 54.00 26.87
CA CYS A 12 7.63 53.43 25.74
C CYS A 12 6.93 52.12 26.17
N LEU A 13 5.61 52.16 26.31
CA LEU A 13 4.79 50.95 26.39
C LEU A 13 4.62 50.37 24.97
N ILE A 14 5.44 49.38 24.61
CA ILE A 14 5.23 48.59 23.39
C ILE A 14 4.18 47.53 23.72
N VAL A 15 2.94 47.76 23.27
CA VAL A 15 1.88 46.75 23.29
C VAL A 15 2.21 45.75 22.17
N ILE A 16 2.85 44.64 22.54
CA ILE A 16 3.03 43.51 21.63
C ILE A 16 1.69 42.80 21.53
N SER A 17 0.88 43.15 20.52
CA SER A 17 -0.26 42.34 20.11
C SER A 17 0.26 41.02 19.57
N CYS A 18 0.28 40.00 20.43
CA CYS A 18 0.52 38.62 20.06
C CYS A 18 -0.68 38.13 19.26
N THR A 19 -0.69 38.36 17.95
CA THR A 19 -1.60 37.63 17.05
C THR A 19 -1.05 36.22 16.91
N THR A 20 -1.60 35.29 17.69
CA THR A 20 -1.43 33.86 17.44
C THR A 20 -2.02 33.56 16.07
N ARG A 21 -1.15 33.38 15.08
CA ARG A 21 -1.53 32.81 13.78
C ARG A 21 -1.93 31.36 14.05
N GLN A 22 -3.22 31.14 14.25
CA GLN A 22 -3.78 29.80 14.45
C GLN A 22 -3.45 28.99 13.20
N LYS A 23 -2.49 28.06 13.34
CA LYS A 23 -2.15 27.09 12.31
C LYS A 23 -3.40 26.24 12.13
N THR A 24 -4.16 26.48 11.07
CA THR A 24 -5.32 25.64 10.72
C THR A 24 -4.79 24.23 10.53
N SER A 25 -5.13 23.33 11.45
CA SER A 25 -4.74 21.94 11.36
C SER A 25 -5.43 21.31 10.14
N GLU A 26 -4.66 20.80 9.18
CA GLU A 26 -5.17 20.10 7.99
C GLU A 26 -5.81 18.74 8.33
N SER A 27 -5.71 18.34 9.59
CA SER A 27 -6.30 17.14 10.17
C SER A 27 -6.81 17.42 11.59
N LEU A 28 -7.94 16.82 11.95
CA LEU A 28 -8.46 16.74 13.31
C LEU A 28 -8.10 15.37 13.87
N GLU A 29 -7.35 15.32 14.96
CA GLU A 29 -7.15 14.07 15.69
C GLU A 29 -8.42 13.68 16.44
N LEU A 30 -8.76 12.39 16.41
CA LEU A 30 -9.87 11.84 17.19
C LEU A 30 -9.40 11.52 18.61
N PRO A 31 -10.31 11.55 19.61
CA PRO A 31 -10.01 11.08 20.96
C PRO A 31 -9.44 9.66 20.94
N ARG A 32 -8.58 9.34 21.91
CA ARG A 32 -8.05 7.97 22.08
C ARG A 32 -8.88 7.13 23.04
N GLU A 33 -9.70 7.77 23.86
CA GLU A 33 -10.61 7.12 24.81
C GLU A 33 -12.04 7.20 24.29
N TRP A 34 -12.67 6.03 24.10
CA TRP A 34 -14.01 5.91 23.53
C TRP A 34 -14.92 5.14 24.47
N LYS A 35 -16.22 5.45 24.42
CA LYS A 35 -17.24 4.64 25.09
C LYS A 35 -17.29 3.26 24.45
N PHE A 36 -17.40 2.22 25.26
CA PHE A 36 -17.38 0.83 24.83
C PHE A 36 -18.44 -0.03 25.51
N GLN A 37 -19.09 -0.88 24.73
CA GLN A 37 -20.13 -1.79 25.18
C GLN A 37 -20.08 -3.09 24.38
N THR A 38 -20.16 -4.23 25.07
CA THR A 38 -20.31 -5.54 24.44
C THR A 38 -21.77 -5.82 24.08
N GLY A 39 -21.97 -6.71 23.11
CA GLY A 39 -23.28 -7.06 22.55
C GLY A 39 -23.59 -6.29 21.27
N ASP A 40 -24.59 -6.78 20.53
CA ASP A 40 -24.97 -6.22 19.23
C ASP A 40 -26.35 -5.56 19.30
N ASN A 41 -26.38 -4.24 19.38
CA ASN A 41 -27.62 -3.47 19.33
C ASN A 41 -27.51 -2.35 18.29
N PRO A 42 -28.30 -2.37 17.21
CA PRO A 42 -28.22 -1.36 16.16
C PRO A 42 -28.57 0.05 16.62
N GLU A 43 -29.29 0.19 17.75
CA GLU A 43 -29.58 1.50 18.37
C GLU A 43 -28.30 2.24 18.79
N PHE A 44 -27.20 1.51 19.03
CA PHE A 44 -25.90 2.07 19.38
C PHE A 44 -25.25 2.89 18.24
N SER A 45 -25.78 2.79 17.01
CA SER A 45 -25.37 3.67 15.91
C SER A 45 -25.99 5.07 16.00
N LYS A 46 -27.15 5.22 16.67
CA LYS A 46 -27.95 6.47 16.63
C LYS A 46 -27.27 7.61 17.39
N PRO A 47 -27.34 8.86 16.89
CA PRO A 47 -26.68 9.99 17.55
C PRO A 47 -27.28 10.30 18.93
N ASP A 48 -28.58 10.07 19.10
CA ASP A 48 -29.33 10.40 20.32
C ASP A 48 -29.32 9.28 21.39
N PHE A 49 -28.64 8.16 21.10
CA PHE A 49 -28.47 7.09 22.09
C PHE A 49 -27.62 7.58 23.27
N LEU A 50 -28.08 7.32 24.50
CA LEU A 50 -27.39 7.71 25.74
C LEU A 50 -26.40 6.62 26.16
N ASP A 51 -25.11 6.93 26.05
CA ASP A 51 -23.98 6.02 26.36
C ASP A 51 -23.26 6.38 27.67
N GLN A 52 -23.94 7.09 28.57
CA GLN A 52 -23.36 7.59 29.82
C GLN A 52 -22.87 6.45 30.72
N GLU A 53 -23.61 5.34 30.75
CA GLU A 53 -23.32 4.13 31.52
C GLU A 53 -22.23 3.26 30.89
N TRP A 54 -21.79 3.56 29.67
CA TRP A 54 -20.75 2.77 29.01
C TRP A 54 -19.39 3.05 29.64
N LYS A 55 -18.59 1.99 29.78
CA LYS A 55 -17.19 2.12 30.17
C LYS A 55 -16.41 2.81 29.07
N THR A 56 -15.30 3.43 29.44
CA THR A 56 -14.36 4.02 28.50
C THR A 56 -13.17 3.09 28.36
N ILE A 57 -12.72 2.84 27.12
CA ILE A 57 -11.47 2.12 26.84
C ILE A 57 -10.64 2.90 25.82
N ASN A 58 -9.34 2.60 25.77
CA ASN A 58 -8.44 3.15 24.76
C ASN A 58 -8.58 2.38 23.43
N VAL A 59 -8.56 3.10 22.33
CA VAL A 59 -8.63 2.55 20.96
C VAL A 59 -7.27 2.15 20.39
N ASP A 60 -6.16 2.35 21.12
CA ASP A 60 -4.82 1.93 20.74
C ASP A 60 -4.37 0.59 21.37
N SER A 61 -5.32 -0.15 21.97
CA SER A 61 -5.05 -1.36 22.74
C SER A 61 -6.21 -2.34 22.61
N TYR A 62 -5.93 -3.64 22.53
CA TYR A 62 -6.96 -4.69 22.49
C TYR A 62 -7.90 -4.65 23.70
N TRP A 63 -9.19 -4.96 23.53
CA TRP A 63 -10.16 -4.89 24.64
C TRP A 63 -9.87 -5.93 25.74
N GLU A 64 -9.19 -7.04 25.42
CA GLU A 64 -8.81 -8.10 26.38
C GLU A 64 -7.90 -7.54 27.47
N THR A 65 -6.97 -6.68 27.07
CA THR A 65 -6.02 -6.02 27.98
C THR A 65 -6.67 -4.94 28.84
N GLN A 66 -7.93 -4.58 28.54
CA GLN A 66 -8.68 -3.50 29.16
C GLN A 66 -9.90 -3.99 29.96
N GLY A 67 -9.89 -5.28 30.34
CA GLY A 67 -10.87 -5.87 31.24
C GLY A 67 -11.94 -6.75 30.57
N TYR A 68 -11.76 -7.08 29.28
CA TYR A 68 -12.63 -7.97 28.52
C TYR A 68 -11.89 -9.23 28.07
N ALA A 69 -11.10 -9.83 28.97
CA ALA A 69 -10.24 -10.98 28.66
C ALA A 69 -11.04 -12.17 28.12
N GLY A 70 -10.62 -12.70 26.97
CA GLY A 70 -11.24 -13.85 26.30
C GLY A 70 -12.63 -13.57 25.71
N TYR A 71 -12.95 -12.30 25.45
CA TYR A 71 -14.22 -11.93 24.84
C TYR A 71 -14.11 -11.96 23.32
N ASP A 72 -14.66 -13.03 22.72
CA ASP A 72 -14.89 -13.10 21.28
C ASP A 72 -16.36 -12.76 20.99
N GLY A 73 -16.63 -11.78 20.14
CA GLY A 73 -18.00 -11.39 19.82
C GLY A 73 -18.13 -10.01 19.19
N ILE A 74 -19.32 -9.42 19.35
CA ILE A 74 -19.64 -8.10 18.79
C ILE A 74 -19.62 -7.05 19.89
N SER A 75 -18.90 -5.96 19.65
CA SER A 75 -18.84 -4.81 20.53
C SER A 75 -19.05 -3.51 19.76
N TRP A 76 -19.31 -2.44 20.49
CA TRP A 76 -19.51 -1.11 19.94
C TRP A 76 -18.63 -0.10 20.63
N TYR A 77 -17.99 0.73 19.82
CA TYR A 77 -17.26 1.93 20.24
C TYR A 77 -18.07 3.17 19.86
N ARG A 78 -18.09 4.18 20.73
CA ARG A 78 -18.75 5.47 20.47
C ARG A 78 -17.90 6.64 20.93
N THR A 79 -17.85 7.69 20.11
CA THR A 79 -17.23 8.96 20.47
C THR A 79 -17.99 10.16 19.88
N LYS A 80 -17.84 11.31 20.52
CA LYS A 80 -18.36 12.60 20.06
C LYS A 80 -17.22 13.43 19.50
N VAL A 81 -17.45 14.10 18.37
CA VAL A 81 -16.42 14.92 17.71
C VAL A 81 -17.03 16.16 17.07
N VAL A 82 -16.40 17.31 17.25
CA VAL A 82 -16.75 18.54 16.52
C VAL A 82 -15.87 18.65 15.28
N ILE A 83 -16.48 18.54 14.09
CA ILE A 83 -15.76 18.56 12.82
C ILE A 83 -15.76 20.00 12.26
N PRO A 84 -14.59 20.68 12.20
CA PRO A 84 -14.55 22.09 11.81
C PRO A 84 -14.76 22.27 10.30
N SER A 85 -15.58 23.24 9.92
CA SER A 85 -15.85 23.58 8.52
C SER A 85 -14.62 24.07 7.75
N SER A 86 -13.53 24.40 8.46
CA SER A 86 -12.22 24.67 7.86
C SER A 86 -11.71 23.53 6.98
N LEU A 87 -12.08 22.27 7.25
CA LEU A 87 -11.72 21.11 6.42
C LEU A 87 -12.39 21.14 5.03
N LYS A 88 -13.46 21.94 4.82
CA LYS A 88 -14.07 22.10 3.50
C LYS A 88 -13.17 22.85 2.52
N LYS A 89 -12.33 23.77 3.02
CA LYS A 89 -11.66 24.79 2.21
C LYS A 89 -10.70 24.20 1.16
N ASN A 90 -10.25 22.96 1.34
CA ASN A 90 -9.24 22.34 0.50
C ASN A 90 -9.78 21.21 -0.39
N ASN A 91 -11.07 20.86 -0.31
CA ASN A 91 -11.65 19.76 -1.09
C ASN A 91 -12.99 20.15 -1.72
N THR A 92 -12.93 20.89 -2.83
CA THR A 92 -14.12 21.22 -3.64
C THR A 92 -14.47 20.15 -4.67
N THR A 93 -13.50 19.29 -5.04
CA THR A 93 -13.66 18.30 -6.10
C THR A 93 -14.50 17.10 -5.65
N LEU A 94 -14.22 16.52 -4.48
CA LEU A 94 -14.94 15.35 -3.98
C LEU A 94 -16.03 15.69 -2.97
N LYS A 95 -15.92 16.85 -2.31
CA LYS A 95 -16.81 17.25 -1.20
C LYS A 95 -16.93 16.15 -0.14
N THR A 96 -15.80 15.56 0.21
CA THR A 96 -15.69 14.47 1.18
C THR A 96 -14.53 14.72 2.14
N VAL A 97 -14.62 14.16 3.35
CA VAL A 97 -13.48 14.05 4.27
C VAL A 97 -13.08 12.60 4.41
N ARG A 98 -11.84 12.38 4.84
CA ARG A 98 -11.26 11.08 5.14
C ARG A 98 -11.26 10.86 6.65
N ILE A 99 -11.92 9.81 7.11
CA ILE A 99 -11.83 9.32 8.49
C ILE A 99 -10.90 8.10 8.52
N SER A 100 -9.85 8.17 9.33
CA SER A 100 -8.99 7.02 9.64
C SER A 100 -9.24 6.53 11.06
N LEU A 101 -9.25 5.20 11.21
CA LEU A 101 -9.54 4.52 12.47
C LEU A 101 -8.50 3.45 12.83
N GLY A 102 -7.31 3.53 12.23
CA GLY A 102 -6.23 2.57 12.47
C GLY A 102 -6.59 1.14 12.04
N GLN A 103 -6.16 0.16 12.83
CA GLN A 103 -6.49 -1.25 12.70
C GLN A 103 -7.52 -1.64 13.77
N ILE A 104 -8.39 -2.56 13.39
CA ILE A 104 -9.50 -3.08 14.18
C ILE A 104 -9.52 -4.60 13.97
N ASP A 105 -9.69 -5.38 15.02
CA ASP A 105 -9.73 -6.83 14.94
C ASP A 105 -11.17 -7.31 15.17
N ASP A 106 -11.87 -7.97 14.25
CA ASP A 106 -11.47 -8.47 12.91
C ASP A 106 -12.18 -7.70 11.78
N VAL A 107 -13.47 -7.43 11.98
CA VAL A 107 -14.37 -6.78 11.03
C VAL A 107 -15.00 -5.57 11.71
N ASP A 108 -15.12 -4.46 10.99
CA ASP A 108 -15.81 -3.28 11.48
C ASP A 108 -16.87 -2.76 10.51
N GLU A 109 -17.92 -2.16 11.09
CA GLU A 109 -18.87 -1.29 10.41
C GLU A 109 -18.84 0.08 11.09
N ALA A 110 -18.55 1.13 10.33
CA ALA A 110 -18.45 2.49 10.83
C ALA A 110 -19.70 3.30 10.51
N TYR A 111 -20.16 4.11 11.46
CA TYR A 111 -21.35 4.96 11.35
C TYR A 111 -21.03 6.39 11.79
N LEU A 112 -21.52 7.37 11.02
CA LEU A 112 -21.53 8.77 11.42
C LEU A 112 -22.99 9.24 11.53
N ASN A 113 -23.36 9.76 12.70
CA ASN A 113 -24.72 10.24 12.98
C ASN A 113 -25.81 9.20 12.63
N GLY A 114 -25.56 7.92 12.92
CA GLY A 114 -26.47 6.81 12.61
C GLY A 114 -26.45 6.30 11.17
N LYS A 115 -25.72 6.95 10.25
CA LYS A 115 -25.58 6.49 8.87
C LYS A 115 -24.29 5.71 8.69
N LYS A 116 -24.38 4.50 8.12
CA LYS A 116 -23.20 3.68 7.81
C LYS A 116 -22.33 4.40 6.77
N ILE A 117 -21.05 4.55 7.06
CA ILE A 117 -20.05 5.21 6.19
C ILE A 117 -19.05 4.23 5.58
N GLY A 118 -18.99 3.00 6.08
CA GLY A 118 -18.17 1.94 5.48
C GLY A 118 -18.07 0.70 6.35
N GLU A 119 -17.36 -0.29 5.83
CA GLU A 119 -17.01 -1.53 6.52
C GLU A 119 -15.67 -2.04 5.99
N THR A 120 -14.92 -2.74 6.83
CA THR A 120 -13.64 -3.37 6.47
C THR A 120 -13.50 -4.71 7.18
N MET A 121 -12.92 -5.69 6.50
CA MET A 121 -12.57 -7.00 7.06
C MET A 121 -11.06 -7.18 7.07
N GLY A 122 -10.54 -7.79 8.13
CA GLY A 122 -9.14 -8.18 8.31
C GLY A 122 -8.48 -7.43 9.47
N TRP A 123 -8.04 -8.17 10.47
CA TRP A 123 -7.41 -7.63 11.69
C TRP A 123 -6.25 -6.65 11.46
N ASP A 124 -5.48 -6.80 10.39
CA ASP A 124 -4.28 -6.02 10.07
C ASP A 124 -4.52 -4.91 9.02
N THR A 125 -5.74 -4.75 8.52
CA THR A 125 -6.05 -3.78 7.46
C THR A 125 -6.23 -2.37 8.03
N GLN A 126 -5.67 -1.33 7.41
CA GLN A 126 -5.91 0.05 7.87
C GLN A 126 -7.30 0.54 7.43
N ARG A 127 -8.08 1.08 8.39
CA ARG A 127 -9.45 1.56 8.18
C ARG A 127 -9.43 2.99 7.69
N THR A 128 -9.98 3.22 6.52
CA THR A 128 -10.18 4.56 5.96
C THR A 128 -11.52 4.65 5.27
N TYR A 129 -12.35 5.60 5.72
CA TYR A 129 -13.69 5.84 5.20
C TYR A 129 -13.83 7.25 4.65
N LEU A 130 -14.46 7.36 3.47
CA LEU A 130 -14.74 8.64 2.83
C LEU A 130 -16.16 9.07 3.19
N VAL A 131 -16.27 10.22 3.84
CA VAL A 131 -17.55 10.74 4.33
C VAL A 131 -17.95 11.97 3.51
N PRO A 132 -19.07 11.90 2.78
CA PRO A 132 -19.65 13.06 2.11
C PRO A 132 -19.97 14.23 3.05
N PHE A 133 -19.75 15.46 2.59
CA PHE A 133 -19.96 16.67 3.40
C PHE A 133 -21.38 16.86 3.92
N ASP A 134 -22.38 16.29 3.27
CA ASP A 134 -23.80 16.35 3.64
C ASP A 134 -24.17 15.41 4.80
N LEU A 135 -23.29 14.46 5.16
CA LEU A 135 -23.46 13.62 6.35
C LEU A 135 -22.92 14.25 7.63
N ILE A 136 -22.19 15.37 7.49
CA ILE A 136 -21.46 16.02 8.58
C ILE A 136 -22.23 17.24 9.07
N GLU A 137 -22.50 17.27 10.37
CA GLU A 137 -22.98 18.45 11.09
C GLU A 137 -21.78 19.36 11.40
N TRP A 138 -21.45 20.24 10.47
CA TRP A 138 -20.26 21.09 10.56
C TRP A 138 -20.29 22.05 11.75
N ASP A 139 -19.13 22.20 12.39
CA ASP A 139 -18.92 23.05 13.57
C ASP A 139 -19.85 22.70 14.75
N LYS A 140 -20.46 21.51 14.71
CA LYS A 140 -21.31 20.93 15.74
C LYS A 140 -20.80 19.55 16.13
N GLU A 141 -21.34 19.03 17.21
CA GLU A 141 -21.07 17.67 17.65
C GLU A 141 -21.65 16.65 16.67
N ASN A 142 -20.81 15.70 16.26
CA ASN A 142 -21.16 14.52 15.48
C ASN A 142 -20.91 13.28 16.35
N THR A 143 -21.68 12.21 16.11
CA THR A 143 -21.51 10.92 16.77
C THR A 143 -20.87 9.93 15.81
N LEU A 144 -19.70 9.41 16.18
CA LEU A 144 -19.01 8.35 15.45
C LEU A 144 -19.15 7.06 16.25
N SER A 145 -19.74 6.04 15.63
CA SER A 145 -19.97 4.73 16.23
C SER A 145 -19.35 3.64 15.37
N ILE A 146 -18.61 2.72 15.98
CA ILE A 146 -17.97 1.59 15.29
C ILE A 146 -18.48 0.30 15.89
N ARG A 147 -19.12 -0.54 15.09
CA ARG A 147 -19.47 -1.91 15.45
C ARG A 147 -18.30 -2.79 15.05
N VAL A 148 -17.77 -3.56 15.98
CA VAL A 148 -16.64 -4.46 15.77
C VAL A 148 -17.11 -5.89 16.01
N SER A 149 -16.79 -6.79 15.09
CA SER A 149 -17.01 -8.23 15.22
C SER A 149 -15.66 -8.92 15.22
N ASP A 150 -15.34 -9.56 16.34
CA ASP A 150 -14.18 -10.43 16.51
C ASP A 150 -14.64 -11.89 16.52
N MET A 151 -13.92 -12.73 15.78
CA MET A 151 -14.23 -14.16 15.61
C MET A 151 -13.31 -15.06 16.43
N GLY A 152 -12.29 -14.51 17.09
CA GLY A 152 -11.41 -15.27 17.96
C GLY A 152 -10.06 -14.60 18.19
N GLY A 153 -9.61 -14.55 19.44
CA GLY A 153 -8.24 -14.17 19.77
C GLY A 153 -8.20 -12.87 20.56
N ASN A 154 -7.55 -11.85 20.00
CA ASN A 154 -7.63 -10.50 20.55
C ASN A 154 -8.58 -9.68 19.67
N GLY A 155 -9.36 -8.80 20.28
CA GLY A 155 -10.34 -8.02 19.54
C GLY A 155 -10.23 -6.51 19.76
N GLY A 156 -10.89 -5.78 18.87
CA GLY A 156 -11.12 -4.35 19.02
C GLY A 156 -10.17 -3.45 18.26
N MET A 157 -10.31 -2.15 18.48
CA MET A 157 -9.42 -1.14 17.92
C MET A 157 -8.08 -1.21 18.66
N HIS A 158 -6.98 -1.45 17.95
CA HIS A 158 -5.70 -1.82 18.60
C HIS A 158 -4.47 -1.04 18.14
N GLY A 159 -4.63 -0.02 17.29
CA GLY A 159 -3.51 0.85 16.94
C GLY A 159 -3.64 1.56 15.61
N GLY A 160 -2.85 2.62 15.45
CA GLY A 160 -2.76 3.40 14.21
C GLY A 160 -3.20 4.86 14.36
N ILE A 161 -3.57 5.45 13.23
CA ILE A 161 -3.94 6.87 13.13
C ILE A 161 -5.45 7.02 13.20
N TYR A 162 -5.91 7.82 14.15
CA TYR A 162 -7.33 8.13 14.38
C TYR A 162 -7.52 9.61 14.10
N SER A 163 -8.06 9.94 12.93
CA SER A 163 -8.15 11.33 12.49
C SER A 163 -9.21 11.55 11.42
N ILE A 164 -9.66 12.80 11.30
CA ILE A 164 -10.46 13.30 10.19
C ILE A 164 -9.59 14.30 9.42
N SER A 165 -9.43 14.09 8.12
CA SER A 165 -8.49 14.87 7.29
C SER A 165 -8.96 15.02 5.85
N ASN A 166 -8.19 15.75 5.05
CA ASN A 166 -8.40 15.81 3.61
C ASN A 166 -8.18 14.44 2.95
N VAL A 167 -8.92 14.19 1.87
CA VAL A 167 -8.77 12.97 1.06
C VAL A 167 -7.42 12.98 0.36
N ARG A 168 -6.78 11.81 0.35
CA ARG A 168 -5.50 11.58 -0.32
C ARG A 168 -5.69 10.94 -1.69
N LEU A 169 -4.72 11.10 -2.59
CA LEU A 169 -4.74 10.37 -3.86
C LEU A 169 -4.72 8.85 -3.62
N SER A 170 -3.90 8.39 -2.68
CA SER A 170 -3.77 6.97 -2.33
C SER A 170 -5.06 6.34 -1.78
N ASP A 171 -5.98 7.14 -1.23
CA ASP A 171 -7.27 6.63 -0.76
C ASP A 171 -8.16 6.21 -1.93
N ILE A 172 -8.12 6.96 -3.04
CA ILE A 172 -9.09 6.83 -4.13
C ILE A 172 -8.52 6.30 -5.43
N VAL A 173 -7.20 6.31 -5.63
CA VAL A 173 -6.54 5.88 -6.87
C VAL A 173 -5.73 4.62 -6.62
N ILE A 174 -5.94 3.60 -7.44
CA ILE A 174 -5.04 2.46 -7.60
C ILE A 174 -4.36 2.61 -8.96
N LEU A 175 -3.03 2.58 -8.97
CA LEU A 175 -2.27 2.54 -10.21
C LEU A 175 -2.02 1.10 -10.62
N LYS A 176 -2.11 0.85 -11.93
CA LYS A 176 -1.81 -0.46 -12.53
C LYS A 176 -1.04 -0.29 -13.82
N THR A 177 -0.31 -1.33 -14.19
CA THR A 177 0.25 -1.51 -15.53
C THR A 177 -0.21 -2.85 -16.06
N ASN A 178 -0.66 -2.90 -17.31
CA ASN A 178 -1.10 -4.16 -17.92
C ASN A 178 0.05 -4.93 -18.60
N ASP A 179 1.22 -4.31 -18.70
CA ASP A 179 2.32 -4.84 -19.48
C ASP A 179 3.21 -5.73 -18.59
N LYS A 180 3.47 -6.95 -19.06
CA LYS A 180 4.59 -7.74 -18.54
C LYS A 180 5.90 -6.96 -18.75
N PRO A 181 6.91 -7.15 -17.90
CA PRO A 181 8.24 -6.63 -18.19
C PRO A 181 8.69 -7.07 -19.59
N SER A 182 9.10 -6.12 -20.41
CA SER A 182 9.53 -6.43 -21.78
C SER A 182 10.91 -7.07 -21.71
N GLU A 183 11.11 -8.20 -22.39
CA GLU A 183 12.47 -8.69 -22.63
C GLU A 183 13.18 -7.70 -23.54
N PHE A 184 14.39 -7.31 -23.13
CA PHE A 184 15.21 -6.47 -23.95
C PHE A 184 15.70 -7.26 -25.18
N LYS A 185 15.41 -6.76 -26.39
CA LYS A 185 15.99 -7.27 -27.64
C LYS A 185 16.90 -6.19 -28.22
N SER A 186 18.15 -6.55 -28.53
CA SER A 186 19.22 -5.61 -28.92
C SER A 186 18.91 -4.64 -30.06
N SER A 187 17.89 -4.91 -30.86
CA SER A 187 17.45 -4.05 -31.96
C SER A 187 16.34 -3.05 -31.60
N ASP A 188 15.67 -3.18 -30.45
CA ASP A 188 14.50 -2.35 -30.08
C ASP A 188 14.74 -1.64 -28.74
N LEU A 189 15.27 -0.42 -28.84
CA LEU A 189 15.56 0.46 -27.71
C LEU A 189 14.39 1.39 -27.37
N LYS A 190 13.24 1.22 -28.02
CA LYS A 190 12.06 2.05 -27.79
C LYS A 190 11.01 1.25 -27.01
N PHE A 191 10.55 1.81 -25.91
CA PHE A 191 9.54 1.18 -25.05
C PHE A 191 8.35 2.10 -24.89
N ASP A 192 7.18 1.61 -25.30
CA ASP A 192 5.92 2.24 -24.98
C ASP A 192 5.33 1.59 -23.73
N LYS A 193 4.94 2.40 -22.74
CA LYS A 193 4.28 1.92 -21.51
C LYS A 193 3.01 2.67 -21.23
N THR A 194 2.06 1.92 -20.66
CA THR A 194 0.74 2.41 -20.31
C THR A 194 0.52 2.29 -18.79
N LEU A 195 0.34 3.42 -18.12
CA LEU A 195 -0.08 3.49 -16.72
C LEU A 195 -1.59 3.72 -16.64
N LEU A 196 -2.28 2.92 -15.85
CA LEU A 196 -3.72 2.96 -15.66
C LEU A 196 -4.07 3.55 -14.30
N PHE A 197 -4.97 4.53 -14.31
CA PHE A 197 -5.58 5.16 -13.15
C PHE A 197 -6.93 4.52 -12.86
N ASN A 198 -7.01 3.69 -11.82
CA ASN A 198 -8.25 3.08 -11.39
C ASN A 198 -8.80 3.83 -10.17
N PHE A 199 -9.89 4.58 -10.37
CA PHE A 199 -10.55 5.31 -9.29
C PHE A 199 -11.53 4.40 -8.53
N LYS A 200 -11.40 4.35 -7.20
CA LYS A 200 -12.30 3.60 -6.30
C LYS A 200 -13.65 4.29 -6.10
N VAL A 201 -13.71 5.58 -6.36
CA VAL A 201 -14.93 6.40 -6.31
C VAL A 201 -15.05 7.23 -7.59
N PRO A 202 -16.25 7.63 -8.03
CA PRO A 202 -16.41 8.49 -9.19
C PRO A 202 -15.69 9.83 -9.00
N VAL A 203 -14.82 10.20 -9.93
CA VAL A 203 -14.12 11.49 -9.97
C VAL A 203 -14.19 12.00 -11.41
N GLU A 204 -15.00 13.01 -11.69
CA GLU A 204 -15.24 13.42 -13.09
C GLU A 204 -13.94 13.79 -13.80
N LYS A 205 -13.14 14.66 -13.17
CA LYS A 205 -11.79 15.03 -13.58
C LYS A 205 -10.96 15.44 -12.37
N MET A 206 -9.66 15.17 -12.43
CA MET A 206 -8.66 15.59 -11.49
C MET A 206 -7.42 16.03 -12.26
N GLU A 207 -6.94 17.22 -11.91
CA GLU A 207 -5.74 17.80 -12.48
C GLU A 207 -4.55 17.57 -11.56
N GLY A 208 -3.39 17.30 -12.16
CA GLY A 208 -2.18 17.00 -11.43
C GLY A 208 -0.93 17.01 -12.30
N THR A 209 0.17 16.57 -11.71
CA THR A 209 1.46 16.41 -12.39
C THR A 209 1.94 14.98 -12.21
N ILE A 210 2.47 14.39 -13.28
CA ILE A 210 3.17 13.11 -13.23
C ILE A 210 4.64 13.32 -13.57
N HIS A 211 5.51 12.91 -12.65
CA HIS A 211 6.94 12.82 -12.88
C HIS A 211 7.29 11.36 -13.14
N VAL A 212 7.95 11.12 -14.27
CA VAL A 212 8.40 9.81 -14.70
C VAL A 212 9.91 9.78 -14.62
N LYS A 213 10.46 8.75 -13.97
CA LYS A 213 11.90 8.52 -13.92
C LYS A 213 12.19 7.08 -14.30
N VAL A 214 12.93 6.88 -15.39
CA VAL A 214 13.47 5.57 -15.77
C VAL A 214 14.94 5.52 -15.39
N TYR A 215 15.35 4.45 -14.73
CA TYR A 215 16.72 4.25 -14.28
C TYR A 215 17.14 2.80 -14.45
N ASP A 216 18.44 2.59 -14.61
CA ASP A 216 19.04 1.27 -14.59
C ASP A 216 18.93 0.67 -13.18
N ALA A 217 18.45 -0.56 -13.08
CA ALA A 217 18.11 -1.20 -11.82
C ALA A 217 19.35 -1.51 -10.97
N VAL A 218 20.52 -1.71 -11.60
CA VAL A 218 21.76 -2.08 -10.92
C VAL A 218 22.57 -0.83 -10.57
N SER A 219 22.98 -0.07 -11.58
CA SER A 219 23.82 1.12 -11.43
C SER A 219 23.07 2.33 -10.84
N LYS A 220 21.73 2.27 -10.80
CA LYS A 220 20.83 3.37 -10.41
C LYS A 220 20.95 4.62 -11.30
N ALA A 221 21.67 4.53 -12.42
CA ALA A 221 21.84 5.62 -13.38
C ALA A 221 20.49 6.00 -14.00
N VAL A 222 20.18 7.30 -14.03
CA VAL A 222 18.92 7.78 -14.63
C VAL A 222 19.05 7.81 -16.15
N LEU A 223 18.17 7.10 -16.83
CA LEU A 223 18.20 6.92 -18.28
C LEU A 223 17.20 7.83 -19.00
N PHE A 224 16.08 8.14 -18.35
CA PHE A 224 15.05 9.03 -18.87
C PHE A 224 14.30 9.72 -17.73
N LYS A 225 13.89 10.97 -17.96
CA LYS A 225 13.00 11.72 -17.08
C LYS A 225 11.96 12.44 -17.93
N ASN A 226 10.73 12.50 -17.44
CA ASN A 226 9.69 13.32 -18.02
C ASN A 226 8.81 13.91 -16.92
N GLU A 227 8.19 15.05 -17.22
CA GLU A 227 7.21 15.69 -16.35
C GLU A 227 6.07 16.19 -17.22
N ASP A 228 4.88 15.65 -16.98
CA ASP A 228 3.68 16.04 -17.72
C ASP A 228 2.59 16.53 -16.78
N HIS A 229 1.82 17.49 -17.27
CA HIS A 229 0.50 17.79 -16.70
C HIS A 229 -0.49 16.70 -17.12
N ILE A 230 -1.32 16.24 -16.18
CA ILE A 230 -2.34 15.21 -16.44
C ILE A 230 -3.72 15.67 -16.01
N VAL A 231 -4.72 15.21 -16.76
CA VAL A 231 -6.14 15.34 -16.45
C VAL A 231 -6.76 13.95 -16.50
N VAL A 232 -7.02 13.36 -15.32
CA VAL A 232 -7.49 11.97 -15.19
C VAL A 232 -8.78 11.89 -14.39
N GLY A 233 -9.61 10.89 -14.66
CA GLY A 233 -10.90 10.74 -13.96
C GLY A 233 -11.80 9.68 -14.60
N SER A 234 -12.94 9.41 -13.97
CA SER A 234 -13.96 8.48 -14.46
C SER A 234 -14.72 9.00 -15.70
N LYS A 235 -14.66 10.31 -15.99
CA LYS A 235 -15.19 10.93 -17.23
C LYS A 235 -14.09 11.60 -18.06
N ALA A 236 -12.82 11.35 -17.73
CA ALA A 236 -11.64 11.84 -18.43
C ALA A 236 -10.75 10.66 -18.83
N ASP A 237 -9.50 10.91 -19.20
CA ASP A 237 -8.56 9.82 -19.47
C ASP A 237 -8.29 9.03 -18.19
N SER A 238 -8.28 7.70 -18.30
CA SER A 238 -7.87 6.80 -17.22
C SER A 238 -6.47 6.24 -17.47
N VAL A 239 -5.78 6.78 -18.46
CA VAL A 239 -4.55 6.21 -19.00
C VAL A 239 -3.53 7.32 -19.19
N TYR A 240 -2.31 7.06 -18.77
CA TYR A 240 -1.13 7.84 -19.12
C TYR A 240 -0.17 6.97 -19.94
N ARG A 241 0.35 7.51 -21.05
CA ARG A 241 1.26 6.81 -21.95
C ARG A 241 2.58 7.52 -22.03
N ILE A 242 3.65 6.74 -22.09
CA ILE A 242 5.01 7.24 -22.33
C ILE A 242 5.69 6.40 -23.39
N SER A 243 6.57 7.05 -24.13
CA SER A 243 7.53 6.41 -25.03
C SER A 243 8.94 6.73 -24.53
N VAL A 244 9.71 5.71 -24.20
CA VAL A 244 11.07 5.83 -23.67
C VAL A 244 12.04 5.30 -24.72
N GLN A 245 13.01 6.13 -25.10
CA GLN A 245 14.11 5.72 -25.98
C GLN A 245 15.38 5.54 -25.14
N LEU A 246 15.90 4.32 -25.06
CA LEU A 246 17.16 4.02 -24.40
C LEU A 246 18.35 4.22 -25.36
N LYS A 247 19.53 4.48 -24.78
CA LYS A 247 20.80 4.55 -25.51
C LYS A 247 21.47 3.17 -25.62
N GLU A 248 21.38 2.39 -24.54
CA GLU A 248 22.04 1.10 -24.41
C GLU A 248 21.11 0.08 -23.72
N PRO A 249 21.32 -1.23 -23.95
CA PRO A 249 20.65 -2.30 -23.22
C PRO A 249 20.81 -2.19 -21.71
N SER A 250 19.71 -2.33 -20.98
CA SER A 250 19.69 -2.17 -19.52
C SER A 250 18.48 -2.86 -18.91
N THR A 251 18.61 -3.31 -17.65
CA THR A 251 17.46 -3.66 -16.82
C THR A 251 16.90 -2.37 -16.24
N CYS A 252 15.80 -1.88 -16.79
CA CYS A 252 15.25 -0.56 -16.48
C CYS A 252 14.04 -0.64 -15.55
N LYS A 253 14.09 0.08 -14.44
CA LYS A 253 12.91 0.38 -13.61
C LYS A 253 12.34 1.74 -13.98
N ILE A 254 11.04 1.88 -13.77
CA ILE A 254 10.33 3.14 -13.92
C ILE A 254 9.64 3.49 -12.60
N ASP A 255 9.89 4.70 -12.11
CA ASP A 255 9.18 5.29 -10.99
C ASP A 255 8.23 6.37 -11.53
N TYR A 256 6.98 6.32 -11.08
CA TYR A 256 5.98 7.36 -11.28
C TYR A 256 5.73 8.05 -9.94
N LEU A 257 5.82 9.38 -9.92
CA LEU A 257 5.37 10.22 -8.82
C LEU A 257 4.23 11.11 -9.32
N ILE A 258 3.04 10.95 -8.73
CA ILE A 258 1.85 11.69 -9.13
C ILE A 258 1.41 12.60 -7.99
N THR A 259 1.20 13.86 -8.30
CA THR A 259 0.58 14.84 -7.40
C THR A 259 -0.76 15.29 -7.97
N SER A 260 -1.63 15.78 -7.10
CA SER A 260 -2.90 16.42 -7.49
C SER A 260 -2.93 17.84 -6.98
N ASN A 261 -3.58 18.71 -7.75
CA ASN A 261 -3.84 20.08 -7.33
C ASN A 261 -4.94 20.16 -6.25
N ALA A 262 -5.74 19.10 -6.08
CA ALA A 262 -6.93 19.10 -5.22
C ALA A 262 -6.90 18.07 -4.09
N LEU A 263 -6.01 17.08 -4.15
CA LEU A 263 -5.94 15.98 -3.19
C LEU A 263 -4.58 15.96 -2.51
N ALA A 264 -4.56 15.57 -1.25
CA ALA A 264 -3.34 15.48 -0.47
C ALA A 264 -2.49 14.28 -0.91
N ASP A 265 -1.23 14.26 -0.46
CA ASP A 265 -0.19 13.25 -0.71
C ASP A 265 0.36 13.14 -2.13
N THR A 266 1.36 12.28 -2.29
CA THR A 266 1.99 11.97 -3.57
C THR A 266 1.91 10.47 -3.77
N LEU A 267 1.24 10.06 -4.84
CA LEU A 267 1.12 8.65 -5.18
C LEU A 267 2.42 8.21 -5.85
N LYS A 268 3.02 7.15 -5.31
CA LYS A 268 4.24 6.55 -5.86
C LYS A 268 3.91 5.17 -6.39
N PHE A 269 4.38 4.89 -7.60
CA PHE A 269 4.23 3.57 -8.19
C PHE A 269 5.47 3.24 -9.01
N SER A 270 6.02 2.05 -8.82
CA SER A 270 7.18 1.58 -9.58
C SER A 270 6.79 0.36 -10.39
N THR A 271 7.37 0.22 -11.58
CA THR A 271 7.29 -1.04 -12.32
C THR A 271 8.59 -1.29 -13.06
N LEU A 272 8.72 -2.48 -13.63
CA LEU A 272 9.83 -2.82 -14.49
C LEU A 272 9.48 -2.46 -15.94
N LEU A 273 10.33 -1.65 -16.57
CA LEU A 273 10.18 -1.28 -17.98
C LEU A 273 10.64 -2.43 -18.87
N ALA A 274 11.89 -2.86 -18.66
CA ALA A 274 12.57 -3.92 -19.41
C ALA A 274 13.63 -4.60 -18.54
N TYR A 275 14.03 -5.83 -18.91
CA TYR A 275 15.18 -6.52 -18.30
C TYR A 275 16.19 -6.94 -19.35
N ASN A 276 17.48 -6.82 -19.01
CA ASN A 276 18.58 -7.34 -19.80
C ASN A 276 18.95 -8.74 -19.26
N PRO A 277 18.85 -9.82 -20.06
CA PRO A 277 19.20 -11.15 -19.62
C PRO A 277 20.66 -11.22 -19.16
N ALA A 278 20.90 -11.76 -17.97
CA ALA A 278 22.27 -11.95 -17.48
C ALA A 278 22.97 -13.06 -18.28
N THR A 279 24.24 -12.86 -18.62
CA THR A 279 25.07 -13.93 -19.15
C THR A 279 25.28 -14.98 -18.06
N ARG A 280 24.67 -16.15 -18.22
CA ARG A 280 24.90 -17.30 -17.34
C ARG A 280 26.08 -18.10 -17.90
N ALA A 281 27.26 -17.95 -17.31
CA ALA A 281 28.32 -18.92 -17.52
C ALA A 281 27.85 -20.27 -16.94
N ASN A 282 28.29 -21.39 -17.53
CA ASN A 282 28.21 -22.67 -16.85
C ASN A 282 29.17 -22.60 -15.66
N GLU A 283 28.71 -22.05 -14.54
CA GLU A 283 29.47 -22.04 -13.31
C GLU A 283 29.71 -23.50 -12.91
N HIS A 284 30.99 -23.86 -12.82
CA HIS A 284 31.38 -25.11 -12.22
C HIS A 284 30.99 -25.03 -10.74
N PHE A 285 29.98 -25.80 -10.33
CA PHE A 285 29.63 -25.89 -8.92
C PHE A 285 30.79 -26.57 -8.19
N GLU A 286 31.64 -25.78 -7.54
CA GLU A 286 32.55 -26.29 -6.52
C GLU A 286 31.70 -26.64 -5.29
N TYR A 287 31.31 -27.90 -5.20
CA TYR A 287 30.74 -28.41 -3.97
C TYR A 287 31.83 -28.40 -2.88
N PRO A 288 31.53 -27.93 -1.67
CA PRO A 288 32.50 -27.94 -0.59
C PRO A 288 33.05 -29.36 -0.40
N ALA A 289 34.36 -29.51 -0.38
CA ALA A 289 35.01 -30.80 -0.19
C ALA A 289 34.69 -31.35 1.22
N ILE A 290 33.70 -32.22 1.33
CA ILE A 290 33.37 -32.90 2.58
C ILE A 290 34.40 -34.03 2.78
N LYS A 291 35.49 -33.73 3.51
CA LYS A 291 36.58 -34.68 3.82
C LYS A 291 36.09 -36.01 4.41
N TYR A 292 34.95 -35.98 5.11
CA TYR A 292 34.34 -37.14 5.77
C TYR A 292 32.91 -37.36 5.24
N SER A 293 32.79 -37.55 3.93
CA SER A 293 31.55 -38.00 3.31
C SER A 293 31.23 -39.43 3.76
N VAL A 294 30.15 -39.61 4.51
CA VAL A 294 29.54 -40.92 4.72
C VAL A 294 28.57 -41.14 3.57
N PRO A 295 28.77 -42.17 2.71
CA PRO A 295 27.84 -42.45 1.63
C PRO A 295 26.43 -42.64 2.19
N GLY A 296 25.46 -41.86 1.70
CA GLY A 296 24.06 -42.07 2.04
C GLY A 296 23.66 -43.51 1.68
N LYS A 297 22.97 -44.22 2.58
CA LYS A 297 22.39 -45.54 2.27
C LYS A 297 21.31 -45.47 1.18
N ILE A 298 20.84 -44.27 0.87
CA ILE A 298 19.80 -43.99 -0.11
C ILE A 298 20.38 -42.94 -1.06
N MET A 299 20.47 -43.29 -2.35
CA MET A 299 20.74 -42.31 -3.39
C MET A 299 19.42 -41.67 -3.83
N PRO A 300 19.33 -40.33 -3.95
CA PRO A 300 18.18 -39.69 -4.56
C PRO A 300 17.96 -40.25 -5.97
N PHE A 301 16.69 -40.51 -6.31
CA PHE A 301 16.34 -41.00 -7.64
C PHE A 301 16.72 -39.97 -8.71
N GLU A 302 17.40 -40.39 -9.78
CA GLU A 302 17.82 -39.50 -10.87
C GLU A 302 16.61 -39.07 -11.71
N LEU A 303 16.03 -37.92 -11.35
CA LEU A 303 14.82 -37.41 -11.99
C LEU A 303 14.94 -37.19 -13.50
N GLY A 304 16.14 -36.89 -14.01
CA GLY A 304 16.38 -36.62 -15.42
C GLY A 304 16.27 -37.84 -16.35
N ASN A 305 16.34 -39.05 -15.80
CA ASN A 305 16.35 -40.30 -16.57
C ASN A 305 15.01 -41.07 -16.49
N ILE A 306 13.94 -40.42 -16.02
CA ILE A 306 12.63 -41.05 -15.83
C ILE A 306 11.68 -40.62 -16.94
N GLU A 307 11.09 -41.60 -17.62
CA GLU A 307 9.94 -41.39 -18.48
C GLU A 307 8.65 -41.61 -17.69
N PHE A 308 7.80 -40.58 -17.65
CA PHE A 308 6.46 -40.68 -17.07
C PHE A 308 5.44 -40.98 -18.17
N GLY A 309 4.52 -41.92 -17.90
CA GLY A 309 3.41 -42.25 -18.79
C GLY A 309 2.03 -42.16 -18.11
N GLY A 310 0.98 -42.31 -18.92
CA GLY A 310 -0.41 -42.39 -18.48
C GLY A 310 -0.87 -41.18 -17.65
N TYR A 311 -1.78 -41.44 -16.71
CA TYR A 311 -2.40 -40.40 -15.88
C TYR A 311 -1.42 -39.54 -15.08
N LEU A 312 -0.31 -40.13 -14.60
CA LEU A 312 0.70 -39.40 -13.86
C LEU A 312 1.41 -38.37 -14.75
N TYR A 313 1.76 -38.75 -15.98
CA TYR A 313 2.31 -37.83 -16.96
C TYR A 313 1.32 -36.70 -17.27
N GLU A 314 0.04 -37.00 -17.48
CA GLU A 314 -0.99 -35.99 -17.73
C GLU A 314 -1.09 -34.97 -16.58
N ARG A 315 -1.03 -35.43 -15.33
CA ARG A 315 -1.02 -34.56 -14.14
C ARG A 315 0.22 -33.67 -14.07
N LEU A 316 1.41 -34.22 -14.34
CA LEU A 316 2.67 -33.47 -14.36
C LEU A 316 2.69 -32.45 -15.50
N ASN A 317 2.25 -32.85 -16.69
CA ASN A 317 2.15 -31.96 -17.85
C ASN A 317 1.11 -30.86 -17.64
N ALA A 318 0.00 -31.13 -16.95
CA ALA A 318 -0.96 -30.11 -16.55
C ALA A 318 -0.35 -29.11 -15.56
N ASN A 319 0.48 -29.56 -14.60
CA ASN A 319 1.22 -28.66 -13.71
C ASN A 319 2.16 -27.73 -14.51
N LEU A 320 2.90 -28.26 -15.48
CA LEU A 320 3.75 -27.46 -16.36
C LEU A 320 2.94 -26.46 -17.18
N THR A 321 1.97 -26.94 -17.96
CA THR A 321 1.30 -26.16 -19.02
C THR A 321 0.18 -25.25 -18.52
N GLN A 322 -0.50 -25.63 -17.43
CA GLN A 322 -1.64 -24.87 -16.91
C GLN A 322 -1.31 -24.05 -15.67
N ARG A 323 -0.21 -24.36 -14.97
CA ARG A 323 0.17 -23.66 -13.73
C ARG A 323 1.50 -22.93 -13.85
N LEU A 324 2.61 -23.64 -14.11
CA LEU A 324 3.93 -23.02 -14.12
C LEU A 324 4.08 -22.01 -15.27
N LEU A 325 3.80 -22.42 -16.52
CA LEU A 325 3.89 -21.54 -17.69
C LEU A 325 2.83 -20.42 -17.73
N LYS A 326 1.84 -20.47 -16.83
CA LYS A 326 0.74 -19.48 -16.74
C LYS A 326 0.77 -18.68 -15.44
N ILE A 327 1.86 -18.74 -14.68
CA ILE A 327 1.98 -18.02 -13.41
C ILE A 327 1.83 -16.50 -13.65
N ASP A 328 1.19 -15.81 -12.71
CA ASP A 328 1.16 -14.35 -12.69
C ASP A 328 2.52 -13.82 -12.20
N GLU A 329 3.44 -13.62 -13.15
CA GLU A 329 4.78 -13.09 -12.87
C GLU A 329 4.73 -11.73 -12.18
N THR A 330 3.81 -10.86 -12.58
CA THR A 330 3.65 -9.54 -11.95
C THR A 330 3.25 -9.73 -10.50
N GLY A 331 2.25 -10.55 -10.21
CA GLY A 331 1.76 -10.80 -8.85
C GLY A 331 2.81 -11.36 -7.89
N ILE A 332 3.73 -12.22 -8.37
CA ILE A 332 4.78 -12.78 -7.51
C ILE A 332 6.02 -11.86 -7.39
N LEU A 333 6.24 -10.95 -8.33
CA LEU A 333 7.40 -10.05 -8.35
C LEU A 333 7.11 -8.63 -7.82
N GLU A 334 5.84 -8.19 -7.81
CA GLU A 334 5.46 -6.80 -7.49
C GLU A 334 6.00 -6.31 -6.15
N CYS A 335 6.03 -7.18 -5.14
CA CYS A 335 6.51 -6.83 -3.81
C CYS A 335 8.00 -6.46 -3.76
N TYR A 336 8.81 -6.90 -4.72
CA TYR A 336 10.25 -6.62 -4.74
C TYR A 336 10.57 -5.23 -5.29
N TYR A 337 9.75 -4.72 -6.22
CA TYR A 337 9.92 -3.38 -6.76
C TYR A 337 8.97 -2.34 -6.16
N ASN A 338 7.83 -2.74 -5.58
CA ASN A 338 6.89 -1.91 -4.83
C ASN A 338 6.82 -2.35 -3.36
N ARG A 339 7.81 -1.91 -2.56
CA ARG A 339 7.87 -2.19 -1.12
C ARG A 339 7.08 -1.14 -0.31
N PRO A 340 6.41 -1.51 0.80
CA PRO A 340 6.19 -2.89 1.27
C PRO A 340 5.16 -3.61 0.38
N GLY A 341 5.30 -4.92 0.26
CA GLY A 341 4.35 -5.73 -0.49
C GLY A 341 2.95 -5.78 0.15
N LYS A 342 1.95 -6.21 -0.61
CA LYS A 342 0.53 -6.17 -0.22
C LYS A 342 0.17 -7.00 1.04
N GLN A 343 1.00 -7.94 1.43
CA GLN A 343 0.79 -8.85 2.57
C GLN A 343 2.15 -9.34 3.11
N THR A 344 2.20 -9.77 4.37
CA THR A 344 3.43 -10.06 5.12
C THR A 344 4.30 -11.19 4.51
N TRP A 345 3.70 -12.17 3.82
CA TRP A 345 4.39 -13.34 3.24
C TRP A 345 4.48 -13.32 1.70
N VAL A 346 4.20 -12.19 1.06
CA VAL A 346 4.19 -12.11 -0.41
C VAL A 346 5.54 -12.46 -1.05
N GLY A 347 6.65 -12.20 -0.34
CA GLY A 347 8.00 -12.55 -0.82
C GLY A 347 8.25 -14.06 -0.94
N GLU A 348 7.45 -14.91 -0.32
CA GLU A 348 7.64 -16.36 -0.43
C GLU A 348 7.23 -16.92 -1.80
N TYR A 349 6.33 -16.22 -2.50
CA TYR A 349 5.70 -16.75 -3.71
C TYR A 349 6.68 -16.99 -4.84
N THR A 350 7.63 -16.06 -5.05
CA THR A 350 8.65 -16.24 -6.09
C THR A 350 9.58 -17.41 -5.76
N GLY A 351 10.00 -17.56 -4.49
CA GLY A 351 10.81 -18.70 -4.05
C GLY A 351 10.09 -20.05 -4.22
N LYS A 352 8.82 -20.12 -3.81
CA LYS A 352 7.96 -21.31 -3.99
C LYS A 352 7.80 -21.69 -5.46
N TYR A 353 7.58 -20.69 -6.33
CA TYR A 353 7.52 -20.90 -7.77
C TYR A 353 8.85 -21.42 -8.32
N LEU A 354 9.98 -20.77 -8.03
CA LEU A 354 11.29 -21.17 -8.55
C LEU A 354 11.69 -22.57 -8.09
N HIS A 355 11.36 -22.95 -6.85
CA HIS A 355 11.60 -24.30 -6.35
C HIS A 355 10.79 -25.36 -7.11
N ALA A 356 9.53 -25.10 -7.43
CA ALA A 356 8.71 -26.02 -8.22
C ALA A 356 9.17 -26.07 -9.69
N ALA A 357 9.42 -24.90 -10.29
CA ALA A 357 9.81 -24.77 -11.69
C ALA A 357 11.16 -25.43 -11.98
N SER A 358 12.16 -25.27 -11.10
CA SER A 358 13.48 -25.89 -11.29
C SER A 358 13.43 -27.41 -11.33
N ARG A 359 12.59 -28.03 -10.49
CA ARG A 359 12.38 -29.48 -10.46
C ARG A 359 11.70 -29.98 -11.74
N VAL A 360 10.67 -29.27 -12.20
CA VAL A 360 9.98 -29.62 -13.45
C VAL A 360 10.89 -29.41 -14.66
N TRP A 361 11.70 -28.34 -14.67
CA TRP A 361 12.70 -28.14 -15.72
C TRP A 361 13.76 -29.23 -15.71
N HIS A 362 14.24 -29.67 -14.54
CA HIS A 362 15.24 -30.72 -14.43
C HIS A 362 14.78 -32.07 -15.01
N SER A 363 13.48 -32.40 -14.91
CA SER A 363 12.94 -33.63 -15.53
C SER A 363 12.52 -33.46 -16.98
N THR A 364 11.98 -32.30 -17.37
CA THR A 364 11.38 -32.10 -18.70
C THR A 364 12.28 -31.39 -19.71
N HIS A 365 13.32 -30.70 -19.24
CA HIS A 365 14.17 -29.80 -20.02
C HIS A 365 13.36 -28.76 -20.83
N ASN A 366 12.18 -28.38 -20.36
CA ASN A 366 11.29 -27.47 -21.09
C ASN A 366 11.91 -26.07 -21.26
N ALA A 367 12.22 -25.68 -22.50
CA ALA A 367 12.90 -24.43 -22.81
C ALA A 367 12.09 -23.17 -22.44
N GLN A 368 10.77 -23.22 -22.58
CA GLN A 368 9.89 -22.10 -22.22
C GLN A 368 9.92 -21.85 -20.70
N LEU A 369 9.85 -22.92 -19.91
CA LEU A 369 9.94 -22.84 -18.46
C LEU A 369 11.30 -22.28 -18.02
N LYS A 370 12.39 -22.72 -18.66
CA LYS A 370 13.73 -22.19 -18.38
C LYS A 370 13.80 -20.70 -18.65
N THR A 371 13.32 -20.25 -19.81
CA THR A 371 13.28 -18.84 -20.21
C THR A 371 12.49 -18.00 -19.20
N GLN A 372 11.35 -18.52 -18.73
CA GLN A 372 10.53 -17.84 -17.72
C GLN A 372 11.21 -17.77 -16.35
N MET A 373 11.82 -18.87 -15.89
CA MET A 373 12.58 -18.89 -14.63
C MET A 373 13.74 -17.90 -14.67
N ASP A 374 14.46 -17.88 -15.79
CA ASP A 374 15.60 -17.02 -16.04
C ASP A 374 15.23 -15.55 -15.97
N ARG A 375 14.16 -15.16 -16.66
CA ARG A 375 13.58 -13.82 -16.55
C ARG A 375 13.24 -13.45 -15.10
N ILE A 376 12.55 -14.32 -14.38
CA ILE A 376 12.16 -14.07 -12.98
C ILE A 376 13.39 -13.84 -12.09
N VAL A 377 14.45 -14.65 -12.26
CA VAL A 377 15.70 -14.51 -11.50
C VAL A 377 16.41 -13.20 -11.85
N ASP A 378 16.49 -12.84 -13.13
CA ASP A 378 17.13 -11.60 -13.57
C ASP A 378 16.41 -10.37 -12.99
N ILE A 379 15.08 -10.43 -12.91
CA ILE A 379 14.26 -9.37 -12.29
C ILE A 379 14.49 -9.30 -10.78
N LEU A 380 14.53 -10.45 -10.08
CA LEU A 380 14.80 -10.48 -8.64
C LEU A 380 16.15 -9.84 -8.33
N ILE A 381 17.20 -10.22 -9.04
CA ILE A 381 18.55 -9.64 -8.88
C ILE A 381 18.50 -8.13 -9.10
N GLY A 382 17.79 -7.66 -10.13
CA GLY A 382 17.58 -6.23 -10.38
C GLY A 382 16.81 -5.48 -9.27
N CYS A 383 16.08 -6.18 -8.41
CA CYS A 383 15.37 -5.58 -7.28
C CYS A 383 16.21 -5.49 -6.00
N GLN A 384 17.42 -6.05 -5.99
CA GLN A 384 18.29 -6.03 -4.82
C GLN A 384 18.65 -4.59 -4.40
N ASN A 385 18.59 -4.34 -3.10
CA ASN A 385 19.09 -3.10 -2.49
C ASN A 385 20.62 -3.12 -2.40
N GLU A 386 21.20 -1.94 -2.11
CA GLU A 386 22.66 -1.78 -1.99
C GLU A 386 23.29 -2.66 -0.90
N ASP A 387 22.52 -3.00 0.14
CA ASP A 387 22.91 -3.90 1.23
C ASP A 387 22.72 -5.39 0.91
N GLY A 388 22.28 -5.71 -0.31
CA GLY A 388 22.01 -7.08 -0.73
C GLY A 388 20.60 -7.58 -0.38
N TYR A 389 19.75 -6.76 0.24
CA TYR A 389 18.39 -7.16 0.60
C TYR A 389 17.49 -7.28 -0.65
N LEU A 390 16.75 -8.39 -0.75
CA LEU A 390 15.72 -8.63 -1.76
C LEU A 390 14.32 -8.31 -1.22
#